data_AF-A0A2D4EJD2-F1
#
_entry.id   AF-A0A2D4EJD2-F1
#
_cell.length_a   1.000
_cell.length_b   1.000
_cell.length_c   1.000
_cell.angle_alpha   90.00
_cell.angle_beta   90.00
_cell.angle_gamma   90.00
#
_symmetry.space_group_name_H-M   'P 1'
#
loop_
_entity.id
_entity.type
_entity.pdbx_description
1 polymer ?
#
loop_
_entity_poly.entity_id
_entity_poly.type
_entity_poly.pdbx_seq_one_letter_code
_entity_poly.pdbx_strand_id
1 'polypeptide(L)'
;HMTTFLDKIDHNRCNSEMQNRRIALTRSGCKRLNTFIHAPEKLIDQTCVSGKPYVIQNLEYKKSSMKFRVTSCRLSQEYGKDCKYKAEESRWKYIVVSCNQNDRPVHLAGILTW
;
A
#
# COMPACT_ATOMS: atom_id res chain seq x y z
N HIS A 1 3.16 -4.99 -6.32
CA HIS A 1 1.74 -5.13 -6.69
C HIS A 1 0.91 -4.15 -5.88
N MET A 2 0.53 -3.02 -6.49
CA MET A 2 -0.57 -2.20 -6.00
C MET A 2 -1.86 -2.79 -6.54
N THR A 3 -2.91 -2.83 -5.73
CA THR A 3 -4.19 -3.35 -6.20
C THR A 3 -5.28 -2.32 -5.98
N THR A 4 -5.91 -1.96 -7.09
CA THR A 4 -6.89 -0.90 -7.28
C THR A 4 -8.33 -1.39 -7.03
N PHE A 5 -9.20 -0.41 -6.78
CA PHE A 5 -10.67 -0.45 -6.64
C PHE A 5 -11.24 -1.26 -5.48
N LEU A 6 -11.72 -0.55 -4.45
CA LEU A 6 -12.95 -0.84 -3.69
C LEU A 6 -13.17 0.27 -2.67
N ASP A 7 -14.26 1.04 -2.83
CA ASP A 7 -14.56 2.28 -2.08
C ASP A 7 -14.65 2.12 -0.55
N LYS A 8 -14.72 0.90 -0.02
CA LYS A 8 -14.57 0.61 1.41
C LYS A 8 -13.95 -0.78 1.58
N ILE A 9 -12.62 -0.87 1.74
CA ILE A 9 -12.08 -1.91 2.62
C ILE A 9 -12.50 -1.50 4.03
N ASP A 10 -13.69 -1.94 4.43
CA ASP A 10 -14.10 -1.95 5.83
C ASP A 10 -13.09 -2.79 6.64
N HIS A 11 -12.98 -2.54 7.95
CA HIS A 11 -12.11 -3.28 8.86
C HIS A 11 -12.22 -4.79 8.69
N ASN A 12 -13.42 -5.26 8.34
CA ASN A 12 -13.77 -6.66 8.17
C ASN A 12 -13.23 -7.30 6.88
N ARG A 13 -12.75 -6.51 5.91
CA ARG A 13 -12.32 -7.02 4.59
C ARG A 13 -10.83 -7.26 4.47
N CYS A 14 -10.00 -6.85 5.43
CA CYS A 14 -8.56 -7.05 5.35
C CYS A 14 -8.18 -8.53 5.15
N ASN A 15 -8.80 -9.45 5.88
CA ASN A 15 -8.54 -10.88 5.70
C ASN A 15 -8.85 -11.35 4.27
N SER A 16 -10.07 -11.08 3.79
CA SER A 16 -10.52 -11.50 2.47
C SER A 16 -9.68 -10.87 1.35
N GLU A 17 -9.36 -9.58 1.42
CA GLU A 17 -8.54 -8.90 0.41
C GLU A 17 -7.10 -9.42 0.39
N MET A 18 -6.51 -9.65 1.56
CA MET A 18 -5.16 -10.21 1.67
C MET A 18 -5.09 -11.64 1.11
N GLN A 19 -6.12 -12.45 1.31
CA GLN A 19 -6.20 -13.82 0.79
C GLN A 19 -6.51 -13.84 -0.71
N ASN A 20 -7.57 -13.15 -1.15
CA ASN A 20 -8.05 -13.15 -2.53
C ASN A 20 -6.97 -12.64 -3.51
N ARG A 21 -6.16 -11.67 -3.07
CA ARG A 21 -5.07 -11.10 -3.87
C ARG A 21 -3.74 -11.83 -3.68
N ARG A 22 -3.72 -12.93 -2.91
CA ARG A 22 -2.53 -13.76 -2.62
C ARG A 22 -1.38 -12.95 -2.00
N ILE A 23 -1.71 -12.00 -1.13
CA ILE A 23 -0.75 -11.11 -0.43
C ILE A 23 -0.44 -11.64 0.98
N ALA A 24 -1.35 -12.41 1.59
CA ALA A 24 -1.25 -12.87 2.97
C ALA A 24 0.04 -13.64 3.30
N LEU A 25 0.60 -14.37 2.33
CA LEU A 25 1.80 -15.20 2.52
C LEU A 25 3.00 -14.63 1.77
N THR A 26 4.14 -14.62 2.43
CA THR A 26 5.46 -14.36 1.86
C THR A 26 6.32 -15.63 1.95
N ARG A 27 7.56 -15.57 1.46
CA ARG A 27 8.54 -16.67 1.65
C ARG A 27 8.84 -16.95 3.12
N SER A 28 8.61 -15.99 4.02
CA SER A 28 8.96 -16.05 5.44
C SER A 28 7.75 -16.20 6.37
N GLY A 29 6.56 -16.56 5.86
CA GLY A 29 5.33 -16.66 6.66
C GLY A 29 4.31 -15.58 6.33
N CYS A 30 3.53 -15.14 7.31
CA CYS A 30 2.50 -14.13 7.06
C CYS A 30 3.08 -12.74 6.76
N LYS A 31 2.53 -12.06 5.75
CA LYS A 31 2.86 -10.66 5.48
C LYS A 31 2.48 -9.82 6.69
N ARG A 32 3.43 -9.11 7.30
CA ARG A 32 3.20 -8.34 8.54
C ARG A 32 2.29 -7.12 8.36
N LEU A 33 2.42 -6.43 7.23
CA LEU A 33 1.69 -5.20 6.92
C LEU A 33 1.51 -5.07 5.41
N ASN A 34 0.31 -4.67 5.00
CA ASN A 34 0.01 -4.26 3.63
C ASN A 34 -0.88 -3.02 3.65
N THR A 35 -0.61 -2.06 2.77
CA THR A 35 -1.44 -0.85 2.65
C THR A 35 -2.12 -0.83 1.29
N PHE A 36 -3.43 -0.70 1.30
CA PHE A 36 -4.25 -0.48 0.12
C PHE A 36 -4.42 1.02 -0.10
N ILE A 37 -4.24 1.45 -1.35
CA ILE A 37 -4.42 2.83 -1.80
C ILE A 37 -5.73 2.88 -2.58
N HIS A 38 -6.64 3.74 -2.17
CA HIS A 38 -7.97 3.86 -2.76
C HIS A 38 -7.97 5.03 -3.75
N ALA A 39 -7.60 4.74 -4.99
CA ALA A 39 -7.67 5.67 -6.11
C ALA A 39 -7.61 4.92 -7.44
N PRO A 40 -8.08 5.53 -8.56
CA PRO A 40 -7.80 5.04 -9.90
C PRO A 40 -6.29 4.91 -10.12
N GLU A 41 -5.87 3.83 -10.81
CA GLU A 41 -4.45 3.52 -11.05
C GLU A 41 -3.73 4.68 -11.73
N LYS A 42 -4.38 5.33 -12.71
CA LYS A 42 -3.84 6.50 -13.41
C LYS A 42 -3.44 7.65 -12.48
N LEU A 43 -4.17 7.87 -11.36
CA LEU A 43 -3.80 8.89 -10.38
C LEU A 43 -2.60 8.46 -9.54
N ILE A 44 -2.45 7.15 -9.28
CA ILE A 44 -1.29 6.63 -8.57
C ILE A 44 -0.05 6.72 -9.47
N ASP A 45 -0.17 6.36 -10.76
CA ASP A 45 0.90 6.43 -11.75
C ASP A 45 1.46 7.85 -11.92
N GLN A 46 0.59 8.87 -11.84
CA GLN A 46 1.01 10.28 -11.86
C GLN A 46 1.99 10.65 -10.75
N THR A 47 2.09 9.85 -9.68
CA THR A 47 3.14 10.02 -8.65
C THR A 47 4.53 9.84 -9.23
N CYS A 48 4.72 8.93 -10.18
CA CYS A 48 6.03 8.73 -10.80
C CYS A 48 6.43 9.87 -11.74
N VAL A 49 5.46 10.45 -12.44
CA VAL A 49 5.68 11.54 -13.41
C VAL A 49 5.80 12.90 -12.73
N SER A 50 4.91 13.21 -11.79
CA SER A 50 4.75 14.56 -11.21
C SER A 50 5.08 14.64 -9.72
N GLY A 51 5.43 13.52 -9.09
CA GLY A 51 5.78 13.47 -7.68
C GLY A 51 7.07 14.20 -7.36
N LYS A 52 7.16 14.71 -6.14
CA LYS A 52 8.36 15.39 -5.66
C LYS A 52 9.41 14.35 -5.26
N PRO A 53 10.72 14.58 -5.52
CA PRO A 53 11.77 13.72 -4.97
C PRO A 53 11.66 13.61 -3.45
N TYR A 54 11.86 12.41 -2.92
CA TYR A 54 11.86 12.14 -1.49
C TYR A 54 12.89 11.08 -1.17
N VAL A 55 13.79 11.37 -0.22
CA VAL A 55 14.92 10.48 0.10
C VAL A 55 14.64 9.70 1.38
N ILE A 56 14.78 8.38 1.33
CA ILE A 56 14.75 7.49 2.50
C ILE A 56 16.03 6.67 2.46
N GLN A 57 16.85 6.74 3.52
CA GLN A 57 18.10 5.96 3.62
C GLN A 57 19.00 6.10 2.37
N ASN A 58 19.18 7.33 1.89
CA ASN A 58 19.98 7.67 0.69
C ASN A 58 19.46 7.10 -0.64
N LEU A 59 18.25 6.55 -0.68
CA LEU A 59 17.57 6.15 -1.91
C LEU A 59 16.50 7.17 -2.28
N GLU A 60 16.42 7.53 -3.56
CA GLU A 60 15.40 8.45 -4.08
C GLU A 60 14.10 7.71 -4.40
N TYR A 61 13.00 8.30 -3.97
CA TYR A 61 11.62 7.90 -4.23
C TYR A 61 10.82 9.11 -4.72
N LYS A 62 9.57 8.87 -5.15
CA LYS A 62 8.61 9.93 -5.49
C LYS A 62 7.54 10.04 -4.42
N LYS A 63 7.43 11.21 -3.78
CA LYS A 63 6.30 11.59 -2.92
C LYS A 63 5.17 12.16 -3.77
N SER A 64 3.94 11.69 -3.54
CA SER A 64 2.77 12.21 -4.24
C SER A 64 2.50 13.70 -3.95
N SER A 65 1.95 14.39 -4.94
CA SER A 65 1.52 15.81 -4.83
C SER A 65 0.21 15.97 -4.07
N MET A 66 -0.61 14.92 -4.00
CA MET A 66 -1.87 14.90 -3.27
C MET A 66 -1.94 13.73 -2.29
N LYS A 67 -2.89 13.82 -1.34
CA LYS A 67 -3.20 12.73 -0.43
C LYS A 67 -4.12 11.72 -1.10
N PHE A 68 -3.89 10.45 -0.79
CA PHE A 68 -4.76 9.33 -1.14
C PHE A 68 -5.41 8.77 0.12
N ARG A 69 -6.64 8.28 -0.01
CA ARG A 69 -7.24 7.48 1.06
C ARG A 69 -6.51 6.15 1.09
N VAL A 70 -6.04 5.73 2.26
CA VAL A 70 -5.35 4.46 2.44
C VAL A 70 -5.98 3.63 3.55
N THR A 71 -5.84 2.31 3.47
CA THR A 71 -6.18 1.38 4.55
C THR A 71 -5.03 0.40 4.74
N SER A 72 -4.47 0.36 5.94
CA SER A 72 -3.41 -0.59 6.30
C SER A 72 -4.03 -1.83 6.95
N CYS A 73 -3.66 -3.01 6.47
CA CYS A 73 -3.99 -4.30 7.07
C CYS A 73 -2.76 -4.82 7.81
N ARG A 74 -2.83 -4.82 9.14
CA ARG A 74 -1.76 -5.28 10.03
C ARG A 74 -2.06 -6.69 10.51
N LEU A 75 -1.06 -7.56 10.45
CA LEU A 75 -1.15 -8.92 10.99
C LEU A 75 -1.49 -8.84 12.48
N SER A 76 -2.54 -9.54 12.89
CA SER A 76 -3.04 -9.59 14.26
C SER A 76 -2.85 -10.97 14.91
N GLN A 77 -2.94 -12.05 14.13
CA GLN A 77 -2.67 -13.42 14.59
C GLN A 77 -2.06 -14.25 13.45
N GLU A 78 -1.22 -15.22 13.81
CA GLU A 78 -0.50 -16.09 12.90
C GLU A 78 -0.46 -17.51 13.47
N TYR A 79 -1.04 -18.47 12.75
CA TYR A 79 -1.01 -19.89 13.08
C TYR A 79 -0.55 -20.68 11.85
N GLY A 80 0.77 -20.82 11.70
CA GLY A 80 1.37 -21.41 10.51
C GLY A 80 1.07 -20.60 9.25
N LYS A 81 0.21 -21.12 8.37
CA LYS A 81 -0.23 -20.44 7.13
C LYS A 81 -1.56 -19.70 7.28
N ASP A 82 -2.23 -19.78 8.44
CA ASP A 82 -3.43 -19.00 8.70
C ASP A 82 -3.05 -17.61 9.25
N CYS A 83 -3.23 -16.59 8.41
CA CYS A 83 -2.90 -15.20 8.69
C CYS A 83 -4.18 -14.41 8.95
N LYS A 84 -4.32 -13.84 10.14
CA LYS A 84 -5.42 -12.92 10.47
C LYS A 84 -4.92 -11.48 10.53
N TYR A 85 -5.72 -10.57 10.01
CA TYR A 85 -5.42 -9.15 9.85
C TYR A 85 -6.49 -8.30 10.52
N LYS A 86 -6.06 -7.18 11.11
CA LYS A 86 -6.94 -6.08 11.48
C LYS A 86 -6.64 -4.89 10.57
N ALA A 87 -7.69 -4.22 10.09
CA ALA A 87 -7.47 -2.94 9.45
C ALA A 87 -7.09 -1.90 10.51
N GLU A 88 -6.31 -0.93 10.08
CA GLU A 88 -6.18 0.35 10.73
C GLU A 88 -7.24 1.31 10.16
N GLU A 89 -7.53 2.38 10.90
CA GLU A 89 -8.44 3.42 10.44
C GLU A 89 -8.01 3.97 9.07
N SER A 90 -8.97 4.05 8.15
CA SER A 90 -8.72 4.61 6.83
C SER A 90 -8.50 6.11 6.91
N ARG A 91 -7.36 6.59 6.40
CA ARG A 91 -6.94 8.00 6.50
C ARG A 91 -6.40 8.52 5.18
N TRP A 92 -6.44 9.83 5.00
CA TRP A 92 -5.81 10.51 3.87
C TRP A 92 -4.32 10.73 4.13
N LYS A 93 -3.45 10.17 3.30
CA LYS A 93 -1.98 10.20 3.44
C LYS A 93 -1.32 10.50 2.09
N TYR A 94 -0.17 11.16 2.10
CA TYR A 94 0.71 11.14 0.93
C TYR A 94 1.34 9.76 0.81
N ILE A 95 1.56 9.30 -0.41
CA ILE A 95 2.29 8.06 -0.68
C ILE A 95 3.71 8.38 -1.14
N VAL A 96 4.64 7.51 -0.79
CA VAL A 96 6.02 7.55 -1.28
C VAL A 96 6.28 6.24 -2.00
N VAL A 97 6.64 6.31 -3.28
CA VAL A 97 6.78 5.13 -4.13
C VAL A 97 8.12 5.10 -4.83
N SER A 98 8.62 3.90 -5.13
CA SER A 98 9.64 3.75 -6.18
C SER A 98 8.96 3.48 -7.51
N CYS A 99 9.59 3.96 -8.57
CA CYS A 99 9.09 3.89 -9.94
C CYS A 99 10.03 3.06 -10.79
N ASN A 100 9.49 2.36 -11.79
CA ASN A 100 10.29 1.70 -12.81
C ASN A 100 10.58 2.66 -13.98
N GLN A 101 11.30 2.15 -14.99
CA GLN A 101 11.68 2.91 -16.18
C GLN A 101 10.51 3.39 -17.07
N ASN A 102 9.28 2.91 -16.82
CA ASN A 102 8.08 3.27 -17.57
C ASN A 102 7.14 4.16 -16.73
N ASP A 103 7.66 4.84 -15.71
CA ASP A 103 6.89 5.68 -14.78
C ASP A 103 5.73 4.94 -14.10
N ARG A 104 5.87 3.63 -13.86
CA ARG A 104 4.90 2.85 -13.08
C ARG A 104 5.40 2.67 -11.65
N PRO A 105 4.57 2.90 -10.62
CA PRO A 105 4.98 2.66 -9.25
C PRO A 105 5.08 1.15 -9.01
N VAL A 106 6.20 0.70 -8.46
CA VAL A 106 6.48 -0.73 -8.24
C VAL A 106 6.56 -1.11 -6.77
N HIS A 107 6.88 -0.15 -5.90
CA HIS A 107 6.94 -0.36 -4.45
C HIS A 107 6.38 0.85 -3.70
N LEU A 108 5.56 0.60 -2.68
CA LEU A 108 5.15 1.61 -1.70
C LEU A 108 6.19 1.65 -0.58
N ALA A 109 7.02 2.69 -0.56
CA ALA A 109 8.09 2.88 0.41
C ALA A 109 7.60 3.52 1.72
N GLY A 110 6.51 4.29 1.68
CA GLY A 110 5.95 4.91 2.88
C GLY A 110 4.64 5.65 2.67
N ILE A 111 4.01 6.00 3.79
CA ILE A 111 2.84 6.87 3.85
C ILE A 111 3.11 8.02 4.84
N LEU A 112 2.80 9.25 4.46
CA LEU A 112 3.09 10.46 5.25
C LEU A 112 1.82 11.23 5.58
N THR A 113 1.81 11.93 6.71
CA THR A 113 0.64 12.70 7.17
C THR A 113 0.65 14.15 6.70
N TRP A 114 1.83 14.71 6.43
CA TRP A 114 2.09 16.12 6.11
C TRP A 114 2.71 16.32 4.72
#